data_AF-A0A0S1SMA0-F1
#
_entry.id   AF-A0A0S1SMA0-F1
#
_cell.length_a   1.000
_cell.length_b   1.000
_cell.length_c   1.000
_cell.angle_alpha   90.00
_cell.angle_beta   90.00
_cell.angle_gamma   90.00
#
_symmetry.space_group_name_H-M   'P 1'
#
loop_
_entity.id
_entity.type
_entity.pdbx_description
1 polymer ?
#
loop_
_entity_poly.entity_id
_entity_poly.type
_entity_poly.pdbx_seq_one_letter_code
_entity_poly.pdbx_strand_id
1 'polypeptide(L)'
;MSKQLTIIVGLTVVGFMAFGLALSFYRNVLFEQTLSDIRGQNTTLRRRIARGYKELDYYRSAQFKDKYAKENLDMVMPGEKVLIITEQQRPLDLTPAEETSYAEEREAAYLELLRQMPVFEHWKLFFFHRDRIEELKRAL
;
A
#
# COMPACT_ATOMS: atom_id res chain seq x y z
N MET A 1 -35.28 -45.67 14.97
CA MET A 1 -35.35 -44.25 15.39
C MET A 1 -34.23 -43.85 16.37
N SER A 2 -33.97 -44.58 17.47
CA SER A 2 -32.98 -44.18 18.49
C SER A 2 -31.53 -44.03 17.97
N LYS A 3 -31.04 -44.96 17.12
CA LYS A 3 -29.65 -44.92 16.61
C LYS A 3 -29.35 -43.71 15.71
N GLN A 4 -30.32 -43.28 14.90
CA GLN A 4 -30.16 -42.11 14.02
C GLN A 4 -30.09 -40.81 14.85
N LEU A 5 -30.87 -40.71 15.91
CA LEU A 5 -30.85 -39.56 16.83
C LEU A 5 -29.47 -39.41 17.48
N THR A 6 -28.88 -40.51 17.96
CA THR A 6 -27.54 -40.49 18.57
C THR A 6 -26.46 -40.04 17.59
N ILE A 7 -26.53 -40.48 16.33
CA ILE A 7 -25.57 -40.07 15.29
C ILE A 7 -25.72 -38.57 14.97
N ILE A 8 -26.95 -38.07 14.86
CA ILE A 8 -27.22 -36.64 14.59
C ILE A 8 -26.71 -35.77 15.75
N VAL A 9 -26.99 -36.17 16.98
CA VAL A 9 -26.52 -35.45 18.19
C VAL A 9 -24.99 -35.48 18.26
N GLY A 10 -24.36 -36.64 18.02
CA GLY A 10 -22.91 -36.76 17.99
C GLY A 10 -22.26 -35.87 16.92
N LEU A 11 -22.81 -35.86 15.71
CA LEU A 11 -22.33 -35.03 14.62
C LEU A 11 -22.45 -33.53 14.94
N THR A 12 -23.53 -33.12 15.61
CA THR A 12 -23.78 -31.72 15.97
C THR A 12 -22.78 -31.26 17.03
N VAL A 13 -22.46 -32.10 18.03
CA VAL A 13 -21.45 -31.79 19.05
C VAL A 13 -20.07 -31.64 18.42
N VAL A 14 -19.68 -32.56 17.54
CA VAL A 14 -18.40 -32.48 16.82
C VAL A 14 -18.33 -31.22 15.95
N GLY A 15 -19.42 -30.89 15.25
CA GLY A 15 -19.53 -29.65 14.47
C GLY A 15 -19.36 -28.39 15.33
N PHE A 16 -20.00 -28.34 16.50
CA PHE A 16 -19.86 -27.24 17.45
C PHE A 16 -18.42 -27.11 17.98
N MET A 17 -17.76 -28.22 18.30
CA MET A 17 -16.36 -28.18 18.74
C MET A 17 -15.42 -27.67 17.63
N ALA A 18 -15.59 -28.17 16.40
CA ALA A 18 -14.80 -27.71 15.26
C ALA A 18 -15.03 -26.22 14.97
N PHE A 19 -16.29 -25.76 15.05
CA PHE A 19 -16.64 -24.36 14.88
C PHE A 19 -16.03 -23.47 15.98
N GLY A 20 -16.07 -23.93 17.24
CA GLY A 20 -15.43 -23.22 18.37
C GLY A 20 -13.92 -23.08 18.19
N LEU A 21 -13.25 -24.14 17.72
CA LEU A 21 -11.83 -24.10 17.39
C LEU A 21 -11.53 -23.14 16.24
N ALA A 22 -12.32 -23.16 15.18
CA ALA A 22 -12.17 -22.24 14.05
C ALA A 22 -12.32 -20.78 14.50
N LEU A 23 -13.33 -20.48 15.33
CA LEU A 23 -13.54 -19.13 15.87
C LEU A 23 -12.39 -18.68 16.79
N SER A 24 -11.87 -19.60 17.62
CA SER A 24 -10.73 -19.34 18.49
C SER A 24 -9.48 -19.00 17.66
N PHE A 25 -9.19 -19.79 16.63
CA PHE A 25 -8.07 -19.57 15.74
C PHE A 25 -8.20 -18.25 14.97
N TYR A 26 -9.40 -17.93 14.46
CA TYR A 26 -9.67 -16.67 13.77
C TYR A 26 -9.39 -15.46 14.66
N ARG A 27 -9.87 -15.48 15.92
CA ARG A 27 -9.54 -14.41 16.89
C ARG A 27 -8.05 -14.29 17.10
N ASN A 28 -7.34 -15.40 17.26
CA ASN A 28 -5.90 -15.39 17.50
C ASN A 28 -5.13 -14.74 16.34
N VAL A 29 -5.47 -15.10 15.10
CA VAL A 29 -4.86 -14.50 13.90
C VAL A 29 -5.16 -13.00 13.81
N LEU A 30 -6.41 -12.60 14.07
CA LEU A 30 -6.79 -11.19 14.05
C LEU A 30 -6.06 -10.37 15.14
N PHE A 31 -5.85 -10.96 16.32
CA PHE A 31 -5.07 -10.34 17.38
C PHE A 31 -3.62 -10.13 16.97
N GLU A 32 -2.97 -11.14 16.39
CA GLU A 32 -1.57 -11.02 15.97
C GLU A 32 -1.39 -9.96 14.87
N GLN A 33 -2.31 -9.93 13.89
CA GLN A 33 -2.31 -8.89 12.86
C GLN A 33 -2.46 -7.49 13.47
N THR A 34 -3.43 -7.30 14.36
CA THR A 34 -3.65 -6.01 15.03
C THR A 34 -2.42 -5.58 15.84
N LEU A 35 -1.78 -6.52 16.54
CA LEU A 35 -0.57 -6.26 17.32
C LEU A 35 0.60 -5.85 16.42
N SER A 36 0.76 -6.53 15.28
CA SER A 36 1.76 -6.22 14.27
C SER A 36 1.57 -4.81 13.69
N ASP A 37 0.34 -4.45 13.32
CA ASP A 37 0.01 -3.14 12.79
C ASP A 37 0.30 -2.02 13.80
N ILE A 38 -0.09 -2.20 15.07
CA ILE A 38 0.21 -1.23 16.14
C ILE A 38 1.72 -1.06 16.32
N ARG A 39 2.51 -2.15 16.27
CA ARG A 39 3.97 -2.07 16.35
C ARG A 39 4.57 -1.33 15.15
N GLY A 40 4.06 -1.58 13.95
CA GLY A 40 4.46 -0.86 12.72
C GLY A 40 4.18 0.64 12.81
N GLN A 41 2.99 1.00 13.27
CA GLN A 41 2.59 2.40 13.51
C GLN A 41 3.49 3.06 14.56
N ASN A 42 3.77 2.39 15.68
CA ASN A 42 4.63 2.95 16.74
C ASN A 42 6.05 3.20 16.25
N THR A 43 6.61 2.25 15.48
CA THR A 43 7.95 2.38 14.89
C THR A 43 8.03 3.54 13.92
N THR A 44 7.01 3.69 13.07
CA THR A 44 6.91 4.81 12.13
C THR A 44 6.79 6.14 12.85
N LEU A 45 5.97 6.20 13.90
CA LEU A 45 5.80 7.40 14.72
C LEU A 45 7.12 7.82 15.39
N ARG A 46 7.87 6.86 15.98
CA ARG A 46 9.19 7.12 16.56
C ARG A 46 10.17 7.70 15.54
N ARG A 47 10.20 7.16 14.32
CA ARG A 47 11.05 7.68 13.24
C ARG A 47 10.65 9.11 12.84
N ARG A 48 9.35 9.41 12.75
CA ARG A 48 8.86 10.76 12.46
C ARG A 48 9.26 11.75 13.55
N ILE A 49 9.11 11.38 14.82
CA ILE A 49 9.53 12.19 15.96
C ILE A 49 11.04 12.47 15.88
N ALA A 50 11.87 11.44 15.69
CA ALA A 50 13.32 11.61 15.59
C ALA A 50 13.73 12.50 14.40
N ARG A 51 13.06 12.35 13.25
CA ARG A 51 13.28 13.21 12.09
C ARG A 51 12.90 14.65 12.37
N GLY A 52 11.74 14.88 12.98
CA GLY A 52 11.27 16.22 13.33
C GLY A 52 12.21 16.94 14.30
N TYR A 53 12.78 16.23 15.29
CA TYR A 53 13.83 16.81 16.15
C TYR A 53 15.07 17.20 15.35
N LYS A 54 15.55 16.34 14.45
CA LYS A 54 16.71 16.62 13.61
C LYS A 54 16.48 17.82 12.67
N GLU A 55 15.29 17.91 12.08
CA GLU A 55 14.89 19.04 11.24
C GLU A 55 14.82 20.33 12.05
N LEU A 56 14.22 20.31 13.24
CA LEU A 56 14.16 21.46 14.14
C LEU A 56 15.56 21.95 14.54
N ASP A 57 16.46 21.03 14.87
CA ASP A 57 17.86 21.37 15.17
C ASP A 57 18.56 21.99 13.95
N TYR A 58 18.30 21.46 12.74
CA TYR A 58 18.82 22.05 11.51
C TYR A 58 18.29 23.47 11.28
N TYR A 59 16.99 23.72 11.43
CA TYR A 59 16.42 25.07 11.28
C TYR A 59 16.93 26.07 12.33
N ARG A 60 17.29 25.59 13.52
CA ARG A 60 17.91 26.41 14.57
C ARG A 60 19.40 26.66 14.33
N SER A 61 20.06 25.84 13.52
CA SER A 61 21.50 25.93 13.27
C SER A 61 21.88 27.24 12.60
N ALA A 62 23.11 27.70 12.87
CA ALA A 62 23.68 28.87 12.21
C ALA A 62 23.83 28.67 10.69
N GLN A 63 24.06 27.42 10.26
CA GLN A 63 24.17 27.05 8.85
C GLN A 63 22.87 27.29 8.07
N PHE A 64 21.72 26.94 8.64
CA PHE A 64 20.44 27.21 8.01
C PHE A 64 20.15 28.71 7.95
N LYS A 65 20.44 29.46 9.02
CA LYS A 65 20.27 30.92 9.05
C LYS A 65 21.13 31.62 7.99
N ASP A 66 22.37 31.18 7.82
CA ASP A 66 23.29 31.69 6.80
C ASP A 66 22.80 31.35 5.38
N LYS A 67 22.39 30.10 5.13
CA LYS A 67 21.79 29.69 3.85
C LYS A 67 20.53 30.50 3.53
N TYR A 68 19.61 30.62 4.50
CA TYR A 68 18.36 31.34 4.32
C TYR A 68 18.59 32.83 4.03
N ALA A 69 19.54 33.48 4.72
CA ALA A 69 19.89 34.88 4.48
C ALA A 69 20.49 35.09 3.08
N LYS A 70 21.35 34.18 2.63
CA LYS A 70 21.97 34.24 1.29
C LYS A 70 20.96 33.99 0.17
N GLU A 71 19.99 33.10 0.37
CA GLU A 71 18.97 32.76 -0.65
C GLU A 71 17.78 33.73 -0.69
N ASN A 72 17.34 34.28 0.46
CA ASN A 72 16.08 35.05 0.52
C ASN A 72 16.28 36.55 0.77
N LEU A 73 17.45 36.98 1.26
CA LEU A 73 17.69 38.38 1.60
C LEU A 73 18.76 39.04 0.72
N ASP A 74 19.26 38.34 -0.31
CA ASP A 74 20.36 38.77 -1.19
C ASP A 74 21.61 39.28 -0.42
N MET A 75 21.80 38.79 0.81
CA MET A 75 22.94 39.15 1.67
C MET A 75 24.18 38.33 1.32
N VAL A 76 24.50 38.23 0.03
CA VAL A 76 25.72 37.59 -0.46
C VAL A 76 26.88 38.56 -0.27
N MET A 77 27.93 38.15 0.44
CA MET A 77 29.09 39.02 0.61
C MET A 77 29.82 39.24 -0.73
N PRO A 78 30.32 40.46 -1.02
CA PRO A 78 31.03 40.73 -2.25
C PRO A 78 32.29 39.84 -2.36
N GLY A 79 32.30 38.93 -3.33
CA GLY A 79 33.38 37.96 -3.57
C GLY A 79 33.03 36.50 -3.24
N GLU A 80 31.87 36.24 -2.63
CA GLU A 80 31.40 34.88 -2.32
C GLU A 80 30.71 34.22 -3.53
N LYS A 81 31.09 32.99 -3.87
CA LYS A 81 30.47 32.20 -4.95
C LYS A 81 29.40 31.28 -4.35
N VAL A 82 28.13 31.59 -4.58
CA VAL A 82 27.00 30.75 -4.18
C VAL A 82 26.67 29.77 -5.32
N LEU A 83 26.72 28.47 -5.03
CA LEU A 83 26.31 27.41 -5.95
C LEU A 83 24.84 27.06 -5.69
N ILE A 84 23.94 27.56 -6.53
CA ILE A 84 22.53 27.16 -6.51
C ILE A 84 22.38 25.90 -7.35
N ILE A 85 22.20 24.75 -6.69
CA ILE A 85 21.90 23.48 -7.37
C ILE A 85 20.41 23.51 -7.70
N THR A 86 20.07 23.92 -8.92
CA THR A 86 18.73 23.70 -9.45
C THR A 86 18.66 22.24 -9.90
N GLU A 87 17.73 21.46 -9.35
CA GLU A 87 17.41 20.15 -9.94
C GLU A 87 16.75 20.44 -11.29
N GLN A 88 17.59 20.51 -12.33
CA GLN A 88 17.16 20.61 -13.70
C GLN A 88 16.36 19.33 -13.98
N GLN A 89 15.03 19.46 -14.03
CA GLN A 89 14.15 18.39 -14.50
C GLN A 89 14.67 18.00 -15.87
N ARG A 90 15.34 16.83 -15.92
CA ARG A 90 15.88 16.28 -17.14
C ARG A 90 14.72 16.24 -18.15
N PRO A 91 14.84 16.90 -19.32
CA PRO A 91 13.81 16.77 -20.34
C PRO A 91 13.69 15.27 -20.64
N LEU A 92 12.49 14.75 -20.44
CA LEU A 92 12.14 13.37 -20.77
C LEU A 92 12.44 13.20 -22.27
N ASP A 93 13.47 12.44 -22.60
CA ASP A 93 13.65 11.92 -23.95
C ASP A 93 12.42 11.05 -24.26
N LEU A 94 11.55 11.59 -25.11
CA LEU A 94 10.35 10.91 -25.61
C LEU A 94 10.76 9.86 -26.64
N THR A 95 10.97 8.62 -26.21
CA THR A 95 10.74 7.35 -26.95
C THR A 95 11.22 6.16 -26.07
N PRO A 96 10.54 5.01 -25.96
CA PRO A 96 9.22 4.55 -26.42
C PRO A 96 8.28 4.32 -25.20
N ALA A 97 7.95 5.37 -24.45
CA ALA A 97 7.13 5.23 -23.23
C ALA A 97 5.62 5.04 -23.53
N GLU A 98 5.17 5.32 -24.75
CA GLU A 98 3.75 5.27 -25.12
C GLU A 98 3.17 3.85 -25.02
N GLU A 99 3.87 2.80 -25.46
CA GLU A 99 3.37 1.41 -25.35
C GLU A 99 3.19 0.95 -23.90
N THR A 100 4.09 1.34 -23.00
CA THR A 100 3.97 1.07 -21.55
C THR A 100 2.83 1.87 -20.92
N SER A 101 2.65 3.14 -21.30
CA SER A 101 1.58 3.98 -20.75
C SER A 101 0.19 3.44 -21.13
N TYR A 102 -0.01 3.02 -22.38
CA TYR A 102 -1.28 2.41 -22.81
C TYR A 102 -1.51 1.04 -22.13
N ALA A 103 -0.47 0.25 -21.89
CA ALA A 103 -0.61 -1.01 -21.18
C ALA A 103 -0.98 -0.82 -19.70
N GLU A 104 -0.39 0.18 -19.04
CA GLU A 104 -0.66 0.52 -17.64
C GLU A 104 -2.07 1.09 -17.43
N GLU A 105 -2.55 1.93 -18.35
CA GLU A 105 -3.92 2.46 -18.31
C GLU A 105 -4.98 1.36 -18.50
N ARG A 106 -4.71 0.40 -19.39
CA ARG A 106 -5.58 -0.77 -19.63
C ARG A 106 -5.63 -1.72 -18.44
N GLU A 107 -4.48 -1.96 -17.82
CA GLU A 107 -4.39 -2.79 -16.62
C GLU A 107 -5.12 -2.13 -15.44
N ALA A 108 -4.99 -0.81 -15.27
CA ALA A 108 -5.73 -0.06 -14.25
C ALA A 108 -7.25 -0.12 -14.44
N ALA A 109 -7.74 0.04 -15.68
CA ALA A 109 -9.16 -0.05 -16.00
C ALA A 109 -9.73 -1.47 -15.75
N TYR A 110 -8.95 -2.51 -16.08
CA TYR A 110 -9.31 -3.90 -15.80
C TYR A 110 -9.40 -4.18 -14.29
N LEU A 111 -8.44 -3.69 -13.51
CA LEU A 111 -8.42 -3.86 -12.06
C LEU A 111 -9.57 -3.11 -11.37
N GLU A 112 -9.97 -1.95 -11.90
CA GLU A 112 -11.13 -1.23 -11.38
C GLU A 112 -12.44 -1.96 -11.67
N LEU A 113 -12.59 -2.54 -12.86
CA LEU A 113 -13.73 -3.40 -13.22
C LEU A 113 -13.81 -4.61 -12.28
N LEU A 114 -12.67 -5.27 -12.03
CA LEU A 114 -12.59 -6.39 -11.08
C LEU A 114 -13.03 -5.96 -9.68
N ARG A 115 -12.56 -4.80 -9.19
CA ARG A 115 -12.93 -4.29 -7.86
C ARG A 115 -14.43 -4.08 -7.67
N GLN A 116 -15.16 -3.78 -8.74
CA GLN A 116 -16.62 -3.58 -8.71
C GLN A 116 -17.41 -4.89 -8.75
N MET A 117 -16.79 -6.00 -9.18
CA MET A 117 -17.47 -7.29 -9.28
C MET A 117 -17.45 -8.07 -7.94
N PRO A 118 -18.47 -8.89 -7.66
CA PRO A 118 -18.43 -9.82 -6.55
C PRO A 118 -17.31 -10.87 -6.70
N VAL A 119 -16.72 -11.30 -5.58
CA VAL A 119 -15.58 -12.25 -5.57
C VAL A 119 -15.92 -13.58 -6.28
N PHE A 120 -17.15 -14.06 -6.20
CA PHE A 120 -17.54 -15.31 -6.88
C PHE A 120 -17.51 -15.19 -8.41
N GLU A 121 -17.72 -14.00 -8.97
CA GLU A 121 -17.66 -13.77 -10.40
C GLU A 121 -16.23 -13.78 -10.92
N HIS A 122 -15.25 -13.37 -10.09
CA HIS A 122 -13.82 -13.46 -10.42
C HIS A 122 -13.41 -14.91 -10.69
N TRP A 123 -13.75 -15.80 -9.76
CA TRP A 123 -13.45 -17.22 -9.88
C TRP A 123 -14.18 -17.85 -11.07
N LYS A 124 -15.45 -17.46 -11.29
CA LYS A 124 -16.21 -17.94 -12.44
C LYS A 124 -15.57 -17.53 -13.77
N LEU A 125 -15.14 -16.27 -13.89
CA LEU A 125 -14.45 -15.75 -15.06
C LEU A 125 -13.11 -16.49 -15.29
N PHE A 126 -12.34 -16.68 -14.22
CA PHE A 126 -11.03 -17.35 -14.24
C PHE A 126 -11.12 -18.82 -14.66
N PHE A 127 -12.09 -19.57 -14.12
CA PHE A 127 -12.20 -21.01 -14.37
C PHE A 127 -12.96 -21.35 -15.65
N PHE A 128 -13.94 -20.55 -16.06
CA PHE A 128 -14.87 -20.94 -17.13
C PHE A 128 -14.83 -20.03 -18.37
N HIS A 129 -14.21 -18.86 -18.29
CA HIS A 129 -14.22 -17.88 -19.37
C HIS A 129 -12.84 -17.25 -19.61
N ARG A 130 -11.81 -18.10 -19.71
CA ARG A 130 -10.42 -17.68 -19.97
C ARG A 130 -10.28 -16.91 -21.29
N ASP A 131 -11.06 -17.26 -22.30
CA ASP A 131 -11.07 -16.57 -23.60
C ASP A 131 -11.64 -15.14 -23.47
N ARG A 132 -12.64 -14.93 -22.60
CA ARG A 132 -13.18 -13.60 -22.33
C ARG A 132 -12.24 -12.71 -21.53
N ILE A 133 -11.33 -13.30 -20.75
CA ILE A 133 -10.29 -12.53 -20.05
C ILE A 133 -9.32 -11.92 -21.06
N GLU A 134 -8.94 -12.69 -22.09
CA GLU A 134 -8.10 -12.17 -23.16
C GLU A 134 -8.85 -11.15 -24.04
N GLU A 135 -10.14 -11.36 -24.32
CA GLU A 135 -10.96 -10.37 -25.03
C GLU A 135 -11.12 -9.07 -24.23
N LEU A 136 -11.41 -9.14 -22.92
CA LEU A 136 -11.53 -7.96 -22.06
C LEU A 136 -10.21 -7.19 -21.93
N LYS A 137 -9.08 -7.90 -21.93
CA LYS A 137 -7.73 -7.30 -21.92
C LYS A 137 -7.34 -6.68 -23.26
N ARG A 138 -7.99 -7.09 -24.37
CA ARG A 138 -7.74 -6.55 -25.72
C ARG A 138 -8.76 -5.50 -26.15
N ALA A 139 -9.96 -5.52 -25.59
CA ALA A 139 -11.07 -4.63 -25.95
C ALA A 139 -11.07 -3.29 -25.19
N LEU A 140 -10.34 -3.20 -24.07
CA LEU A 140 -10.00 -1.95 -23.39
C LEU A 140 -8.52 -1.64 -23.62
#